data_AF-A0A535S0R6-F1
#
_entry.id   AF-A0A535S0R6-F1
#
_cell.length_a   1.000
_cell.length_b   1.000
_cell.length_c   1.000
_cell.angle_alpha   90.00
_cell.angle_beta   90.00
_cell.angle_gamma   90.00
#
_symmetry.space_group_name_H-M   'P 1'
#
loop_
_entity.id
_entity.type
_entity.pdbx_description
1 polymer ?
#
loop_
_entity_poly.entity_id
_entity_poly.type
_entity_poly.pdbx_seq_one_letter_code
_entity_poly.pdbx_strand_id
1 'polypeptide(L)'
;MAAHPRDADTVYIVPLESDGFRCTPEGKLRVYRTRDAGGSWHPLSEGLPQRDAFETVVRDAMGTDQEERAGIYFGTRSGKLFASRDDGESWMALADGLPPIVCVRAARV
;
A
#
# COMPACT_ATOMS: atom_id res chain seq x y z
N MET A 1 3.92 2.55 -6.17
CA MET A 1 4.84 1.49 -5.70
C MET A 1 5.79 2.12 -4.70
N ALA A 2 6.34 1.34 -3.77
CA ALA A 2 7.41 1.80 -2.91
C ALA A 2 8.45 0.68 -2.74
N ALA A 3 9.73 1.05 -2.64
CA ALA A 3 10.81 0.10 -2.35
C ALA A 3 11.07 0.05 -0.84
N HIS A 4 11.55 -1.09 -0.37
CA HIS A 4 12.06 -1.20 0.99
C HIS A 4 13.31 -0.31 1.15
N PRO A 5 13.45 0.46 2.25
CA PRO A 5 14.54 1.41 2.42
C PRO A 5 15.93 0.78 2.55
N ARG A 6 15.98 -0.51 2.93
CA ARG A 6 17.22 -1.23 3.28
C ARG A 6 17.41 -2.55 2.55
N ASP A 7 16.49 -2.93 1.67
CA ASP A 7 16.51 -4.19 0.93
C ASP A 7 16.13 -3.94 -0.52
N ALA A 8 17.09 -4.10 -1.42
CA ALA A 8 16.91 -3.79 -2.84
C ALA A 8 15.97 -4.77 -3.56
N ASP A 9 15.78 -5.98 -3.02
CA ASP A 9 14.96 -7.02 -3.63
C ASP A 9 13.48 -6.94 -3.20
N THR A 10 13.18 -6.06 -2.23
CA THR A 10 11.84 -5.88 -1.66
C THR A 10 11.13 -4.63 -2.20
N VAL A 11 9.97 -4.85 -2.82
CA VAL A 11 9.10 -3.80 -3.39
C VAL A 11 7.64 -4.10 -3.07
N TYR A 12 6.87 -3.03 -2.88
CA TYR A 12 5.44 -3.03 -2.57
C TYR A 12 4.62 -2.36 -3.68
N ILE A 13 3.50 -3.00 -4.05
CA ILE A 13 2.53 -2.45 -5.01
C ILE A 13 1.10 -2.65 -4.51
N VAL A 14 0.18 -1.81 -5.00
CA VAL A 14 -1.27 -2.05 -4.89
C VAL A 14 -1.80 -2.19 -6.32
N PRO A 15 -2.17 -3.42 -6.76
CA PRO A 15 -2.65 -3.63 -8.11
C PRO A 15 -4.07 -3.06 -8.29
N LEU A 16 -4.38 -2.70 -9.53
CA LEU A 16 -5.74 -2.44 -9.99
C LEU A 16 -6.18 -3.60 -10.89
N GLU A 17 -7.48 -3.84 -10.97
CA GLU A 17 -8.04 -4.96 -11.73
C GLU A 17 -7.82 -4.81 -13.24
N SER A 18 -8.17 -3.66 -13.81
CA SER A 18 -7.98 -3.39 -15.23
C SER A 18 -7.99 -1.89 -15.56
N ASP A 19 -7.74 -1.54 -16.82
CA ASP A 19 -7.84 -0.16 -17.29
C ASP A 19 -9.27 0.38 -17.28
N GLY A 20 -10.26 -0.48 -17.52
CA GLY A 20 -11.70 -0.13 -17.47
C GLY A 20 -12.26 -0.12 -16.05
N PHE A 21 -11.70 -0.95 -15.16
CA PHE A 21 -12.09 -1.02 -13.75
C PHE A 21 -10.88 -0.75 -12.86
N ARG A 22 -10.62 0.53 -12.61
CA ARG A 22 -9.41 1.05 -11.94
C ARG A 22 -9.50 0.97 -10.41
N CYS A 23 -10.04 -0.14 -9.90
CA CYS A 23 -10.18 -0.43 -8.48
C CYS A 23 -9.39 -1.69 -8.12
N THR A 24 -9.19 -1.92 -6.83
CA THR A 24 -8.56 -3.13 -6.31
C THR A 24 -9.29 -4.41 -6.76
N PRO A 25 -8.55 -5.44 -7.22
CA PRO A 25 -9.14 -6.69 -7.70
C PRO A 25 -10.06 -7.36 -6.69
N GLU A 26 -11.14 -7.99 -7.17
CA GLU A 26 -12.10 -8.76 -6.36
C GLU A 26 -12.81 -7.96 -5.25
N GLY A 27 -12.71 -6.61 -5.25
CA GLY A 27 -13.20 -5.80 -4.14
C GLY A 27 -12.42 -6.03 -2.83
N LYS A 28 -11.13 -6.37 -2.93
CA LYS A 28 -10.24 -6.67 -1.79
C LYS A 28 -9.00 -5.79 -1.83
N LEU A 29 -8.81 -4.99 -0.78
CA LEU A 29 -7.62 -4.16 -0.64
C LEU A 29 -6.45 -5.02 -0.14
N ARG A 30 -5.40 -5.10 -0.94
CA ARG A 30 -4.17 -5.85 -0.62
C ARG A 30 -2.97 -5.08 -1.12
N VAL A 31 -1.89 -5.12 -0.35
CA VAL A 31 -0.56 -4.75 -0.83
C VAL A 31 0.12 -6.03 -1.27
N TYR A 32 0.76 -6.04 -2.43
CA TYR A 32 1.57 -7.16 -2.88
C TYR A 32 3.04 -6.83 -2.68
N ARG A 33 3.78 -7.80 -2.14
CA ARG A 33 5.22 -7.68 -1.90
C ARG A 33 5.99 -8.73 -2.69
N THR A 34 7.05 -8.28 -3.34
CA THR A 34 8.17 -9.14 -3.77
C THR A 34 9.28 -9.08 -2.73
N ARG A 35 10.06 -10.16 -2.61
CA ARG A 35 11.36 -10.21 -1.90
C ARG A 35 12.49 -10.77 -2.78
N ASP A 36 12.24 -10.89 -4.08
CA ASP A 36 13.15 -11.46 -5.08
C ASP A 36 13.17 -10.60 -6.35
N ALA A 37 13.17 -9.27 -6.18
CA ALA A 37 13.24 -8.29 -7.26
C ALA A 37 12.15 -8.43 -8.35
N GLY A 38 10.97 -8.96 -7.98
CA GLY A 38 9.80 -9.11 -8.84
C GLY A 38 9.61 -10.51 -9.42
N GLY A 39 10.43 -11.48 -9.01
CA GLY A 39 10.29 -12.89 -9.40
C GLY A 39 9.01 -13.54 -8.88
N SER A 40 8.60 -13.21 -7.66
CA SER A 40 7.38 -13.69 -7.02
C SER A 40 6.70 -12.61 -6.17
N TRP A 41 5.38 -12.73 -6.02
CA TRP A 41 4.57 -11.73 -5.33
C TRP A 41 3.64 -12.39 -4.31
N HIS A 42 3.61 -11.84 -3.11
CA HIS A 42 2.82 -12.34 -1.99
C HIS A 42 1.80 -11.28 -1.57
N PRO A 43 0.52 -11.63 -1.44
CA PRO A 43 -0.50 -10.71 -0.95
C PRO A 43 -0.35 -10.48 0.56
N LEU A 44 -0.44 -9.22 0.97
CA LEU A 44 -0.44 -8.76 2.35
C LEU A 44 -1.78 -8.05 2.61
N SER A 45 -2.55 -8.58 3.56
CA SER A 45 -3.96 -8.21 3.73
C SER A 45 -4.44 -8.13 5.18
N GLU A 46 -3.61 -8.49 6.15
CA GLU A 46 -4.02 -8.49 7.56
C GLU A 46 -4.35 -7.06 8.01
N GLY A 47 -5.57 -6.84 8.47
CA GLY A 47 -6.08 -5.50 8.84
C GLY A 47 -6.59 -4.64 7.67
N LEU A 48 -6.51 -5.11 6.42
CA LEU A 48 -7.08 -4.42 5.25
C LEU A 48 -8.48 -4.95 4.91
N PRO A 49 -9.40 -4.10 4.40
CA PRO A 49 -10.72 -4.53 3.94
C PRO A 49 -10.69 -5.61 2.84
N GLN A 50 -11.28 -6.77 3.13
CA GLN A 50 -11.34 -7.94 2.22
C GLN A 50 -12.70 -8.14 1.54
N ARG A 51 -13.56 -7.11 1.54
CA ARG A 51 -14.85 -7.09 0.86
C ARG A 51 -15.26 -5.64 0.63
N ASP A 52 -15.97 -5.41 -0.48
CA ASP A 52 -16.48 -4.09 -0.87
C ASP A 52 -15.42 -2.98 -0.89
N ALA A 53 -14.16 -3.37 -1.08
CA ALA A 53 -13.01 -2.48 -1.13
C ALA A 53 -12.71 -2.16 -2.59
N PHE A 54 -13.38 -1.14 -3.14
CA PHE A 54 -13.17 -0.66 -4.50
C PHE A 54 -12.27 0.59 -4.47
N GLU A 55 -11.02 0.39 -4.09
CA GLU A 55 -10.07 1.46 -3.83
C GLU A 55 -9.12 1.67 -5.01
N THR A 56 -8.70 2.92 -5.20
CA THR A 56 -7.61 3.27 -6.12
C THR A 56 -6.49 3.93 -5.34
N VAL A 57 -5.27 3.42 -5.45
CA VAL A 57 -4.05 4.06 -4.95
C VAL A 57 -3.29 4.64 -6.14
N VAL A 58 -3.10 5.96 -6.16
CA VAL A 58 -2.40 6.64 -7.27
C VAL A 58 -0.88 6.61 -7.07
N ARG A 59 -0.14 6.95 -8.14
CA ARG A 59 1.31 6.72 -8.26
C ARG A 59 2.11 7.14 -7.02
N ASP A 60 1.87 8.35 -6.52
CA ASP A 60 2.63 8.94 -5.42
C ASP A 60 1.95 8.74 -4.05
N ALA A 61 0.80 8.07 -4.00
CA ALA A 61 0.03 7.86 -2.77
C ALA A 61 0.51 6.64 -1.97
N MET A 62 1.77 6.23 -2.15
CA MET A 62 2.41 5.16 -1.38
C MET A 62 3.86 5.52 -1.11
N GLY A 63 4.34 5.29 0.12
CA GLY A 63 5.73 5.51 0.49
C GLY A 63 6.16 4.65 1.68
N THR A 64 7.46 4.58 1.90
CA THR A 64 8.09 3.90 3.04
C THR A 64 8.84 4.89 3.93
N ASP A 65 9.02 4.56 5.21
CA ASP A 65 9.96 5.25 6.08
C ASP A 65 11.39 4.67 5.95
N GLN A 66 12.27 4.99 6.89
CA GLN A 66 13.68 4.56 6.90
C GLN A 66 14.01 3.66 8.12
N GLU A 67 12.99 3.06 8.74
CA GLU A 67 13.18 2.17 9.88
C GLU A 67 13.80 0.82 9.47
N GLU A 68 14.19 0.00 10.45
CA GLU A 68 14.78 -1.33 10.20
C GLU A 68 13.76 -2.30 9.60
N ARG A 69 12.58 -2.37 10.22
CA ARG A 69 11.37 -2.89 9.58
C ARG A 69 10.67 -1.70 8.96
N ALA A 70 10.50 -1.71 7.65
CA ALA A 70 9.92 -0.60 6.93
C ALA A 70 8.49 -0.34 7.39
N GLY A 71 8.22 0.90 7.80
CA GLY A 71 6.87 1.41 7.79
C GLY A 71 6.43 1.65 6.36
N ILE A 72 5.24 1.17 6.01
CA ILE A 72 4.64 1.39 4.68
C ILE A 72 3.34 2.13 4.85
N TYR A 73 3.14 3.17 4.05
CA TYR A 73 1.98 4.05 4.12
C TYR A 73 1.37 4.16 2.74
N PHE A 74 0.04 4.09 2.65
CA PHE A 74 -0.64 4.40 1.40
C PHE A 74 -2.01 5.05 1.61
N GLY A 75 -2.34 5.94 0.69
CA GLY A 75 -3.60 6.66 0.65
C GLY A 75 -4.46 6.24 -0.54
N THR A 76 -5.76 6.17 -0.33
CA THR A 76 -6.72 5.86 -1.39
C THR A 76 -7.37 7.13 -1.95
N ARG A 77 -7.90 7.02 -3.18
CA ARG A 77 -8.72 8.06 -3.81
C ARG A 77 -10.02 8.34 -3.07
N SER A 78 -10.50 7.41 -2.23
CA SER A 78 -11.68 7.59 -1.39
C SER A 78 -11.40 8.32 -0.08
N GLY A 79 -10.14 8.64 0.23
CA GLY A 79 -9.79 9.42 1.42
C GLY A 79 -9.34 8.60 2.63
N LYS A 80 -9.01 7.32 2.46
CA LYS A 80 -8.51 6.44 3.52
C LYS A 80 -6.99 6.42 3.52
N LEU A 81 -6.38 6.53 4.69
CA LEU A 81 -4.94 6.40 4.91
C LEU A 81 -4.66 5.15 5.74
N PHE A 82 -3.80 4.27 5.23
CA PHE A 82 -3.37 3.06 5.92
C PHE A 82 -1.88 3.07 6.19
N ALA A 83 -1.48 2.36 7.25
CA ALA A 83 -0.07 2.15 7.59
C ALA A 83 0.19 0.73 8.08
N SER A 84 1.38 0.23 7.77
CA SER A 84 2.03 -0.92 8.39
C SER A 84 3.32 -0.44 9.07
N ARG A 85 3.74 -1.12 10.14
CA ARG A 85 4.98 -0.85 10.88
C ARG A 85 5.91 -2.07 10.94
N ASP A 86 5.63 -3.06 10.11
CA ASP A 86 6.19 -4.41 10.18
C ASP A 86 6.36 -5.03 8.79
N ASP A 87 6.94 -4.27 7.84
CA ASP A 87 7.21 -4.76 6.47
C ASP A 87 5.96 -5.21 5.69
N GLY A 88 4.80 -4.69 6.08
CA GLY A 88 3.51 -4.94 5.46
C GLY A 88 2.79 -6.16 6.02
N GLU A 89 3.32 -6.82 7.05
CA GLU A 89 2.68 -8.01 7.64
C GLU A 89 1.31 -7.66 8.23
N SER A 90 1.16 -6.52 8.92
CA SER A 90 -0.13 -6.04 9.45
C SER A 90 -0.39 -4.56 9.16
N TRP A 91 -1.68 -4.22 9.00
CA TRP A 91 -2.12 -2.89 8.59
C TRP A 91 -3.14 -2.29 9.56
N MET A 92 -3.12 -0.96 9.68
CA MET A 92 -4.11 -0.17 10.40
C MET A 92 -4.55 1.05 9.58
N ALA A 93 -5.83 1.41 9.71
CA ALA A 93 -6.33 2.68 9.21
C ALA A 93 -5.89 3.81 10.14
N LEU A 94 -5.20 4.82 9.60
CA LEU A 94 -4.78 6.02 10.32
C LEU A 94 -5.80 7.16 10.19
N ALA A 95 -6.49 7.25 9.05
CA ALA A 95 -7.52 8.24 8.80
C ALA A 95 -8.54 7.74 7.78
N ASP A 96 -9.76 8.29 7.86
CA ASP A 96 -10.85 8.09 6.91
C ASP A 96 -11.59 9.43 6.74
N GLY A 97 -12.29 9.59 5.61
CA GLY A 97 -13.06 10.79 5.30
C GLY A 97 -12.22 11.98 4.83
N LEU A 98 -10.97 11.77 4.42
CA LEU A 98 -10.15 12.81 3.79
C LEU A 98 -10.61 13.08 2.35
N PRO A 99 -10.24 14.22 1.75
CA PRO A 99 -10.25 14.37 0.30
C PRO A 99 -9.38 13.29 -0.38
N PRO A 100 -9.51 13.08 -1.69
CA PRO A 100 -8.70 12.12 -2.43
C PRO A 100 -7.20 12.31 -2.16
N ILE A 101 -6.55 11.28 -1.63
CA ILE A 101 -5.12 11.33 -1.29
C ILE A 101 -4.32 11.08 -2.57
N VAL A 102 -3.52 12.05 -2.96
CA VAL A 102 -2.73 11.99 -4.20
C VAL A 102 -1.24 11.73 -3.96
N CYS A 103 -0.76 11.97 -2.74
CA CYS A 103 0.64 11.82 -2.36
C CYS A 103 0.74 11.45 -0.87
N VAL A 104 1.64 10.53 -0.54
CA VAL A 104 2.00 10.17 0.84
C VAL A 104 3.52 10.14 0.95
N ARG A 105 4.09 10.83 1.93
CA ARG A 105 5.53 10.83 2.21
C ARG A 105 5.78 10.69 3.71
N ALA A 106 6.67 9.77 4.08
CA ALA A 106 7.23 9.73 5.41
C ALA A 106 8.33 10.80 5.54
N ALA A 107 8.38 11.49 6.68
CA ALA A 107 9.41 12.47 6.99
C ALA A 107 9.77 12.39 8.47
N ARG A 108 11.04 12.64 8.80
CA ARG A 108 11.48 12.92 10.17
C ARG A 108 11.53 14.43 10.35
N VAL A 109 11.03 14.92 11.48
CA VAL A 109 10.94 16.35 11.82
C VAL A 109 11.96 16.68 12.89
#